data_AF-A0A183BD12-F1
#
_entry.id   AF-A0A183BD12-F1
#
_cell.length_a   1.000
_cell.length_b   1.000
_cell.length_c   1.000
_cell.angle_alpha   90.00
_cell.angle_beta   90.00
_cell.angle_gamma   90.00
#
_symmetry.space_group_name_H-M   'P 1'
#
loop_
_entity.id
_entity.type
_entity.pdbx_description
1 polymer ?
#
loop_
_entity_poly.entity_id
_entity_poly.type
_entity_poly.pdbx_seq_one_letter_code
_entity_poly.pdbx_strand_id
1 'polypeptide(L)'
;MKSCNLENMNIHASAREVEDYLERFEIWCITRKGLDGERKTAYFLTVIGKDAYSLLKNLAFPDSPISLSYESLKTLLLKYLQPANFEAAERAKFHSLTRGGSQPVGDFILQLQTQASRCNFGD
;
A
#
# COMPACT_ATOMS: atom_id res chain seq x y z
N MET A 1 -7.23 -25.79 2.18
CA MET A 1 -7.32 -24.31 2.07
C MET A 1 -6.43 -23.91 0.90
N LYS A 2 -6.96 -23.40 -0.23
CA LYS A 2 -6.08 -22.96 -1.33
C LYS A 2 -5.16 -21.87 -0.76
N SER A 3 -3.85 -22.09 -0.81
CA SER A 3 -2.85 -21.14 -0.31
C SER A 3 -3.05 -19.80 -1.02
N CYS A 4 -3.05 -18.71 -0.26
CA CYS A 4 -3.00 -17.40 -0.84
C CYS A 4 -1.54 -17.09 -1.15
N ASN A 5 -1.19 -16.88 -2.42
CA ASN A 5 0.14 -16.42 -2.80
C ASN A 5 0.18 -14.88 -2.72
N LEU A 6 -0.09 -14.34 -1.53
CA LEU A 6 0.28 -12.96 -1.22
C LEU A 6 1.74 -13.00 -0.78
N GLU A 7 2.59 -12.29 -1.51
CA GLU A 7 3.97 -12.02 -1.11
C GLU A 7 3.97 -11.16 0.16
N ASN A 8 5.04 -11.21 0.96
CA ASN A 8 5.11 -10.34 2.14
C ASN A 8 5.13 -8.86 1.73
N MET A 9 4.53 -8.01 2.55
CA MET A 9 4.56 -6.56 2.33
C MET A 9 5.97 -6.01 2.56
N ASN A 10 6.50 -5.27 1.58
CA ASN A 10 7.78 -4.59 1.69
C ASN A 10 7.61 -3.26 2.45
N ILE A 11 8.19 -3.15 3.65
CA ILE A 11 8.10 -1.94 4.49
C ILE A 11 8.90 -0.74 3.95
N HIS A 12 9.79 -0.97 2.98
CA HIS A 12 10.54 0.07 2.27
C HIS A 12 9.87 0.47 0.95
N ALA A 13 8.73 -0.13 0.64
CA ALA A 13 7.96 0.21 -0.54
C ALA A 13 7.35 1.62 -0.42
N SER A 14 7.03 2.21 -1.56
CA SER A 14 6.27 3.45 -1.60
C SER A 14 4.87 3.27 -0.99
N ALA A 15 4.26 4.35 -0.51
CA ALA A 15 2.89 4.33 0.01
C ALA A 15 1.91 3.65 -0.96
N ARG A 16 2.06 3.91 -2.27
CA ARG A 16 1.23 3.31 -3.32
C ARG A 16 1.40 1.80 -3.45
N GLU A 17 2.62 1.30 -3.39
CA GLU A 17 2.85 -0.16 -3.43
C GLU A 17 2.23 -0.85 -2.21
N VAL A 18 2.17 -0.16 -1.06
CA VAL A 18 1.43 -0.65 0.11
C VAL A 18 -0.08 -0.56 -0.09
N GLU A 19 -0.61 0.49 -0.70
CA GLU A 19 -2.01 0.57 -1.11
C GLU A 19 -2.40 -0.57 -2.07
N ASP A 20 -1.58 -0.83 -3.10
CA ASP A 20 -1.78 -1.92 -4.07
C ASP A 20 -1.77 -3.29 -3.35
N TYR A 21 -0.89 -3.47 -2.37
CA TYR A 21 -0.85 -4.67 -1.54
C TYR A 21 -2.15 -4.85 -0.73
N LEU A 22 -2.62 -3.78 -0.08
CA LEU A 22 -3.85 -3.78 0.73
C LEU A 22 -5.08 -4.06 -0.15
N GLU A 23 -5.15 -3.46 -1.34
CA GLU A 23 -6.22 -3.72 -2.30
C GLU A 23 -6.22 -5.19 -2.76
N ARG A 24 -5.05 -5.75 -3.10
CA ARG A 24 -4.93 -7.18 -3.43
C ARG A 24 -5.39 -8.08 -2.29
N PHE A 25 -5.06 -7.73 -1.04
CA PHE A 25 -5.54 -8.44 0.14
C PHE A 25 -7.08 -8.36 0.27
N GLU A 26 -7.67 -7.19 0.06
CA GLU A 26 -9.12 -6.98 0.10
C GLU A 26 -9.86 -7.75 -1.00
N ILE A 27 -9.36 -7.70 -2.24
CA ILE A 27 -9.87 -8.51 -3.36
C ILE A 27 -9.83 -9.99 -3.00
N TRP A 28 -8.71 -10.46 -2.44
CA TRP A 28 -8.62 -11.84 -1.98
C TRP A 28 -9.65 -12.17 -0.91
N CYS A 29 -9.89 -11.26 0.05
CA CYS A 29 -10.89 -11.46 1.08
C CYS A 29 -12.32 -11.60 0.51
N ILE A 30 -12.67 -10.83 -0.51
CA ILE A 30 -13.98 -10.92 -1.18
C ILE A 30 -14.23 -12.33 -1.74
N THR A 31 -13.18 -13.01 -2.20
CA THR A 31 -13.30 -14.40 -2.71
C THR A 31 -13.51 -15.45 -1.61
N ARG A 32 -13.43 -15.07 -0.32
CA ARG A 32 -13.48 -15.97 0.85
C ARG A 32 -14.74 -15.73 1.66
N LYS A 33 -15.68 -16.67 1.60
CA LYS A 33 -16.91 -16.62 2.41
C LYS A 33 -16.58 -16.62 3.91
N GLY A 34 -17.10 -15.64 4.65
CA GLY A 34 -16.98 -15.53 6.11
C GLY A 34 -15.61 -15.07 6.62
N LEU A 35 -14.84 -14.36 5.78
CA LEU A 35 -13.62 -13.68 6.16
C LEU A 35 -13.91 -12.19 6.40
N ASP A 36 -14.43 -11.90 7.58
CA ASP A 36 -14.82 -10.57 8.05
C ASP A 36 -14.34 -10.33 9.49
N GLY A 37 -14.49 -9.09 9.97
CA GLY A 37 -14.19 -8.70 11.35
C GLY A 37 -12.81 -9.16 11.84
N GLU A 38 -12.79 -9.80 13.01
CA GLU A 38 -11.58 -10.32 13.65
C GLU A 38 -10.85 -11.35 12.78
N ARG A 39 -11.58 -12.14 11.97
CA ARG A 39 -10.94 -13.11 11.08
C ARG A 39 -10.14 -12.40 10.01
N LYS A 40 -10.69 -11.34 9.41
CA LYS A 40 -9.95 -10.51 8.43
C LYS A 40 -8.68 -9.92 9.07
N THR A 41 -8.78 -9.37 10.29
CA THR A 41 -7.62 -8.87 11.05
C THR A 41 -6.58 -9.96 11.29
N ALA A 42 -6.98 -11.10 11.83
CA ALA A 42 -6.07 -12.20 12.14
C ALA A 42 -5.35 -12.68 10.87
N TYR A 43 -6.08 -12.88 9.78
CA TYR A 43 -5.48 -13.27 8.51
C TYR A 43 -4.50 -12.22 8.00
N PHE A 44 -4.87 -10.95 8.00
CA PHE A 44 -4.00 -9.86 7.58
C PHE A 44 -2.66 -9.89 8.32
N LEU A 45 -2.69 -9.96 9.66
CA LEU A 45 -1.49 -10.00 10.49
C LEU A 45 -0.61 -11.23 10.24
N THR A 46 -1.19 -12.35 9.79
CA THR A 46 -0.42 -13.56 9.45
C THR A 46 0.20 -13.51 8.05
N VAL A 47 -0.45 -12.87 7.08
CA VAL A 47 0.01 -12.84 5.68
C VAL A 47 0.88 -11.63 5.35
N ILE A 48 0.80 -10.55 6.14
CA ILE A 48 1.54 -9.30 5.88
C ILE A 48 3.07 -9.47 5.94
N GLY A 49 3.55 -10.51 6.60
CA GLY A 49 4.96 -10.81 6.77
C GLY A 49 5.56 -10.20 8.03
N LYS A 50 6.73 -10.71 8.41
CA LYS A 50 7.39 -10.43 9.70
C LYS A 50 7.67 -8.94 9.92
N ASP A 51 8.31 -8.28 8.97
CA ASP A 51 8.82 -6.92 9.16
C ASP A 51 7.66 -5.92 9.22
N ALA A 52 6.65 -6.10 8.38
CA ALA A 52 5.41 -5.33 8.39
C ALA A 52 4.61 -5.54 9.67
N TYR A 53 4.53 -6.78 10.18
CA TYR A 53 3.91 -7.06 11.48
C TYR A 53 4.66 -6.37 12.62
N SER A 54 6.00 -6.39 12.63
CA SER A 54 6.81 -5.69 13.62
C SER A 54 6.57 -4.17 13.60
N LEU A 55 6.47 -3.57 12.40
CA LEU A 55 6.09 -2.16 12.26
C LEU A 55 4.70 -1.89 12.83
N LEU A 56 3.68 -2.68 12.44
CA LEU A 56 2.32 -2.56 12.96
C LEU A 56 2.26 -2.69 14.48
N LYS A 57 3.03 -3.60 15.06
CA LYS A 57 3.11 -3.78 16.51
C LYS A 57 3.64 -2.53 17.22
N ASN A 58 4.62 -1.84 16.62
CA ASN A 58 5.12 -0.58 17.15
C ASN A 58 4.10 0.55 16.98
N LEU A 59 3.41 0.61 15.83
CA LEU A 59 2.40 1.64 15.54
C LEU A 59 1.12 1.49 16.37
N ALA A 60 0.77 0.26 16.76
CA ALA A 60 -0.44 -0.05 17.54
C ALA A 60 -0.26 0.15 19.05
N PHE A 61 0.98 0.30 19.55
CA PHE A 61 1.25 0.42 20.98
C PHE A 61 0.49 1.62 21.59
N PRO A 62 -0.18 1.47 22.76
CA PRO A 62 -0.09 0.37 23.73
C PRO A 62 -1.00 -0.84 23.47
N ASP A 63 -1.85 -0.79 22.44
CA ASP A 63 -2.77 -1.86 22.11
C ASP A 63 -2.08 -3.03 21.40
N SER A 64 -2.74 -4.20 21.38
CA SER A 64 -2.28 -5.34 20.61
C SER A 64 -2.79 -5.23 19.16
N PRO A 65 -1.97 -5.51 18.13
CA PRO A 65 -2.45 -5.45 16.74
C PRO A 65 -3.70 -6.30 16.48
N ILE A 66 -3.85 -7.45 17.17
CA ILE A 66 -5.01 -8.34 17.01
C ILE A 66 -6.31 -7.78 17.61
N SER A 67 -6.22 -6.84 18.56
CA SER A 67 -7.41 -6.17 19.14
C SER A 67 -7.90 -5.01 18.29
N LEU A 68 -7.14 -4.60 17.27
CA LEU A 68 -7.54 -3.56 16.33
C LEU A 68 -8.27 -4.16 15.12
N SER A 69 -9.19 -3.40 14.53
CA SER A 69 -9.80 -3.78 13.27
C SER A 69 -8.78 -3.70 12.13
N TYR A 70 -8.99 -4.49 11.07
CA TYR A 70 -8.19 -4.37 9.84
C TYR A 70 -8.18 -2.93 9.30
N GLU A 71 -9.31 -2.22 9.33
CA GLU A 71 -9.39 -0.82 8.85
C GLU A 71 -8.53 0.13 9.70
N SER A 72 -8.48 -0.09 11.02
CA SER A 72 -7.60 0.65 11.93
C SER A 72 -6.12 0.39 11.60
N LEU A 73 -5.74 -0.87 11.38
CA LEU A 73 -4.37 -1.26 11.03
C LEU A 73 -3.95 -0.70 9.66
N LYS A 74 -4.84 -0.77 8.66
CA LYS A 74 -4.66 -0.16 7.34
C LYS A 74 -4.38 1.33 7.46
N THR A 75 -5.19 2.04 8.25
CA THR A 75 -5.02 3.47 8.49
C THR A 75 -3.69 3.81 9.15
N LEU A 76 -3.27 3.03 10.15
CA LEU A 76 -1.97 3.21 10.81
C LEU A 76 -0.79 3.05 9.83
N LEU A 77 -0.84 2.04 8.97
CA LEU A 77 0.18 1.80 7.95
C LEU A 77 0.26 2.95 6.94
N LEU A 78 -0.88 3.34 6.36
CA LEU A 78 -0.93 4.41 5.36
C LEU A 78 -0.44 5.73 5.94
N LYS A 79 -0.87 6.09 7.15
CA LYS A 79 -0.42 7.32 7.83
C LYS A 79 1.08 7.33 8.09
N TYR A 80 1.69 6.19 8.40
CA TYR A 80 3.13 6.09 8.59
C TYR A 80 3.90 6.26 7.28
N LEU A 81 3.39 5.69 6.19
CA LEU A 81 4.06 5.65 4.89
C LEU A 81 3.79 6.89 4.02
N GLN A 82 2.73 7.65 4.32
CA GLN A 82 2.40 8.93 3.68
C GLN A 82 2.79 10.10 4.60
N PRO A 83 4.07 10.52 4.63
CA PRO A 83 4.43 11.75 5.31
C PRO A 83 3.76 12.96 4.65
N ALA A 84 3.55 14.04 5.41
CA ALA A 84 2.79 15.23 5.00
C ALA A 84 3.23 15.89 3.67
N ASN A 85 4.43 15.59 3.16
CA ASN A 85 4.98 16.15 1.92
C ASN A 85 5.00 15.16 0.74
N PHE A 86 4.36 13.98 0.88
CA PHE A 86 4.39 12.92 -0.13
C PHE A 86 3.92 13.42 -1.50
N GLU A 87 2.77 14.10 -1.56
CA GLU A 87 2.22 14.62 -2.82
C GLU A 87 3.13 15.66 -3.48
N ALA A 88 3.69 16.59 -2.70
CA ALA A 88 4.58 17.62 -3.21
C ALA A 88 5.85 17.01 -3.83
N ALA A 89 6.40 15.96 -3.21
CA ALA A 89 7.54 15.22 -3.75
C ALA A 89 7.18 14.49 -5.06
N GLU A 90 6.01 13.86 -5.13
CA GLU A 90 5.55 13.18 -6.35
C GLU A 90 5.26 14.17 -7.49
N ARG A 91 4.68 15.34 -7.20
CA ARG A 91 4.48 16.44 -8.16
C ARG A 91 5.81 16.99 -8.65
N ALA A 92 6.79 17.18 -7.78
CA ALA A 92 8.13 17.61 -8.18
C ALA A 92 8.79 16.60 -9.12
N LYS A 93 8.66 15.30 -8.85
CA LYS A 93 9.10 14.23 -9.76
C LYS A 93 8.37 14.27 -11.09
N PHE A 94 7.05 14.50 -11.10
CA PHE A 94 6.27 14.62 -12.33
C PHE A 94 6.79 15.77 -13.21
N HIS A 95 6.98 16.95 -12.62
CA HIS A 95 7.45 18.13 -13.35
C HIS A 95 8.91 18.02 -13.80
N SER A 96 9.72 17.13 -13.21
CA SER A 96 11.08 16.87 -13.66
C SER A 96 11.19 15.80 -14.75
N LEU A 97 10.09 15.10 -15.09
CA LEU A 97 10.09 14.12 -16.16
C LEU A 97 10.36 14.79 -17.51
N THR A 98 11.37 14.29 -18.21
CA THR A 98 11.70 14.68 -19.58
C THR A 98 11.83 13.45 -20.46
N ARG A 99 11.39 13.52 -21.72
CA ARG A 99 11.48 12.40 -22.65
C ARG A 99 12.93 12.25 -23.11
N GLY A 100 13.49 11.05 -22.96
CA GLY A 100 14.79 10.73 -23.53
C GLY A 100 14.77 10.82 -25.06
N GLY A 101 15.88 11.22 -25.69
CA GLY A 101 15.95 11.42 -27.14
C GLY A 101 15.49 10.19 -27.95
N SER A 102 15.80 8.99 -27.48
CA SER A 102 15.43 7.70 -28.09
C SER A 102 14.20 7.03 -27.48
N GLN A 103 13.57 7.62 -26.46
CA GLN A 103 12.44 7.00 -25.78
C GLN A 103 11.18 7.06 -26.67
N PRO A 104 10.49 5.91 -26.89
CA PRO A 104 9.21 5.90 -27.58
C PRO A 104 8.19 6.81 -26.90
N VAL A 105 7.38 7.50 -27.70
CA VAL A 105 6.36 8.42 -27.18
C VAL A 105 5.33 7.68 -26.32
N GLY A 106 4.93 6.48 -26.72
CA GLY A 106 4.00 5.64 -25.94
C GLY A 106 4.51 5.35 -24.54
N ASP A 107 5.78 4.95 -24.41
CA ASP A 107 6.40 4.65 -23.12
C ASP A 107 6.50 5.90 -22.25
N PHE A 108 6.81 7.06 -22.85
CA PHE A 108 6.85 8.32 -22.11
C PHE A 108 5.45 8.74 -21.63
N ILE A 109 4.41 8.55 -22.43
CA ILE A 109 3.02 8.78 -22.01
C ILE A 109 2.66 7.87 -20.85
N LEU A 110 3.00 6.58 -20.90
CA LEU A 110 2.74 5.64 -19.81
C LEU A 110 3.47 6.07 -18.52
N GLN A 111 4.72 6.53 -18.62
CA GLN A 111 5.47 7.07 -17.48
C GLN A 111 4.79 8.31 -16.89
N LEU A 112 4.36 9.26 -17.72
CA LEU A 112 3.63 10.45 -17.27
C LEU A 112 2.33 10.06 -16.55
N GLN A 113 1.53 9.14 -17.12
CA GLN A 113 0.29 8.67 -16.49
C GLN A 113 0.55 7.96 -15.16
N THR A 114 1.59 7.13 -15.11
CA THR A 114 2.00 6.41 -13.90
C THR A 114 2.43 7.38 -12.80
N GLN A 115 3.19 8.43 -13.14
CA GLN A 115 3.62 9.42 -12.17
C GLN A 115 2.49 10.38 -11.77
N ALA A 116 1.63 10.80 -12.70
CA ALA A 116 0.47 11.65 -12.43
C ALA A 116 -0.50 11.01 -11.44
N SER A 117 -0.70 9.70 -11.51
CA SER A 117 -1.54 8.97 -10.55
C SER A 117 -0.96 8.91 -9.12
N ARG A 118 0.28 9.39 -8.89
CA ARG A 118 0.87 9.57 -7.55
C ARG A 118 0.80 11.01 -7.04
N CYS A 119 0.42 11.94 -7.89
CA CYS A 119 0.48 13.38 -7.61
C CYS A 119 -0.81 13.95 -7.02
N ASN A 120 -1.87 13.12 -6.97
CA ASN A 120 -3.21 13.53 -6.56
C ASN A 120 -3.63 14.87 -7.20
N PHE A 121 -3.49 14.95 -8.54
CA PHE A 121 -3.91 16.14 -9.29
C PHE A 121 -5.43 16.16 -9.35
N GLY A 122 -6.08 17.15 -8.75
CA GLY A 122 -7.55 17.31 -8.82
C GLY A 122 -8.28 17.53 -7.50
N ASP A 123 -7.56 17.56 -6.37
CA ASP A 123 -8.04 18.20 -5.13
C ASP A 123 -7.92 19.72 -5.18
#